data_AF-A0A2D4MJI5-F1
#
_entry.id   AF-A0A2D4MJI5-F1
#
_cell.length_a   1.000
_cell.length_b   1.000
_cell.length_c   1.000
_cell.angle_alpha   90.00
_cell.angle_beta   90.00
_cell.angle_gamma   90.00
#
_symmetry.space_group_name_H-M   'P 1'
#
loop_
_entity.id
_entity.type
_entity.pdbx_description
1 polymer ?
#
loop_
_entity_poly.entity_id
_entity_poly.type
_entity_poly.pdbx_seq_one_letter_code
_entity_poly.pdbx_strand_id
1 'polypeptide(L)'
;AHIFSRQLNLLSTATPAIGAWLVPIDQVKSSLNKLETEGTLRVCAVMGCIMTEALENKSVHFPLRSKYNKLTRLSRYLQENPSCLLCNILHHYLHQATFSIIEEATMSDGLPALVTLKKGLIALARQWMKFIVVTPAFKGVSLHRPTQPIKLQSTVHQEQEDGLGLDNVGGLQSDTSADG
;
A
#
# COMPACT_ATOMS: atom_id res chain seq x y z
N ALA A 1 33.46 -42.80 52.33
CA ALA A 1 32.04 -43.21 52.32
C ALA A 1 31.05 -42.03 52.23
N HIS A 2 31.16 -40.99 53.09
CA HIS A 2 30.19 -39.89 53.13
C HIS A 2 30.07 -39.01 51.87
N ILE A 3 31.16 -38.78 51.13
CA ILE A 3 31.16 -37.93 49.91
C ILE A 3 30.36 -38.58 48.78
N PHE A 4 30.56 -39.88 48.55
CA PHE A 4 29.84 -40.65 47.54
C PHE A 4 28.34 -40.74 47.84
N SER A 5 27.97 -40.87 49.12
CA SER A 5 26.56 -40.87 49.55
C SER A 5 25.88 -39.50 49.33
N ARG A 6 26.57 -38.38 49.59
CA ARG A 6 26.05 -37.03 49.28
C ARG A 6 25.88 -36.81 47.78
N GLN A 7 26.85 -37.24 46.97
CA GLN A 7 26.78 -37.15 45.50
C GLN A 7 25.58 -37.92 44.94
N LEU A 8 25.34 -39.14 45.44
CA LEU A 8 24.17 -39.93 45.07
C LEU A 8 22.85 -39.28 45.49
N ASN A 9 22.80 -38.66 46.66
CA ASN A 9 21.60 -37.97 47.14
C ASN A 9 21.31 -36.70 46.32
N LEU A 10 22.35 -35.96 45.94
CA LEU A 10 22.25 -34.82 45.03
C LEU A 10 21.77 -35.25 43.64
N LEU A 11 22.33 -36.31 43.06
CA LEU A 11 21.89 -36.82 41.76
C LEU A 11 20.44 -37.31 41.80
N SER A 12 20.10 -38.10 42.84
CA SER A 12 18.76 -38.65 43.05
C SER A 12 17.70 -37.56 43.31
N THR A 13 18.09 -36.40 43.83
CA THR A 13 17.18 -35.25 44.05
C THR A 13 17.17 -34.27 42.88
N ALA A 14 18.30 -34.08 42.19
CA ALA A 14 18.42 -33.17 41.05
C ALA A 14 17.67 -33.70 39.82
N THR A 15 17.71 -35.00 39.54
CA THR A 15 17.02 -35.57 38.36
C THR A 15 15.48 -35.42 38.44
N PRO A 16 14.80 -35.75 39.56
CA PRO A 16 13.37 -35.48 39.70
C PRO A 16 13.03 -33.99 39.74
N ALA A 17 13.90 -33.15 40.33
CA ALA A 17 13.71 -31.71 40.35
C ALA A 17 13.75 -31.13 38.92
N ILE A 18 14.76 -31.47 38.12
CA ILE A 18 14.87 -31.04 36.72
C ILE A 18 13.68 -31.56 35.91
N GLY A 19 13.29 -32.83 36.11
CA GLY A 19 12.11 -33.41 35.46
C GLY A 19 10.80 -32.70 35.82
N ALA A 20 10.65 -32.24 37.07
CA ALA A 20 9.49 -31.48 37.53
C ALA A 20 9.38 -30.09 36.86
N TRP A 21 10.49 -29.48 36.45
CA TRP A 21 10.51 -28.20 35.73
C TRP A 21 10.33 -28.36 34.22
N LEU A 22 10.71 -29.50 33.63
CA LEU A 22 10.65 -29.71 32.18
C LEU A 22 9.21 -29.62 31.65
N VAL A 23 8.24 -30.23 32.34
CA VAL A 23 6.82 -30.23 31.92
C VAL A 23 6.20 -28.82 31.96
N PRO A 24 6.34 -28.03 33.04
CA PRO A 24 5.95 -26.63 33.03
C PRO A 24 6.61 -25.79 31.93
N ILE A 25 7.89 -26.02 31.63
CA ILE A 25 8.60 -25.33 30.55
C ILE A 25 7.95 -25.64 29.19
N ASP A 26 7.65 -26.91 28.92
CA ASP A 26 6.95 -27.32 27.69
C ASP A 26 5.54 -26.72 27.60
N GLN A 27 4.82 -26.65 28.73
CA GLN A 27 3.51 -26.02 28.79
C GLN A 27 3.57 -24.52 28.51
N VAL A 28 4.57 -23.81 29.06
CA VAL A 28 4.81 -22.39 28.77
C VAL A 28 5.13 -22.21 27.29
N LYS A 29 6.03 -23.03 26.73
CA LYS A 29 6.37 -23.01 25.31
C LYS A 29 5.14 -23.22 24.42
N SER A 30 4.30 -24.21 24.74
CA SER A 30 3.05 -24.46 24.02
C SER A 30 2.10 -23.25 24.11
N SER A 31 1.98 -22.65 25.30
CA SER A 31 1.14 -21.48 25.52
C SER A 31 1.63 -20.24 24.75
N LEU A 32 2.95 -20.03 24.68
CA LEU A 32 3.55 -18.97 23.88
C LEU A 32 3.31 -19.19 22.38
N ASN A 33 3.49 -20.41 21.88
CA ASN A 33 3.18 -20.73 20.49
C ASN A 33 1.69 -20.50 20.19
N LYS A 34 0.81 -20.89 21.11
CA LYS A 34 -0.63 -20.63 20.97
C LYS A 34 -0.90 -19.13 20.92
N LEU A 35 -0.33 -18.35 21.84
CA LEU A 35 -0.48 -16.90 21.86
C LEU A 35 0.03 -16.24 20.56
N GLU A 36 1.18 -16.68 20.05
CA GLU A 36 1.72 -16.20 18.77
C GLU A 36 0.78 -16.53 17.60
N THR A 37 0.23 -17.75 17.57
CA THR A 37 -0.71 -18.15 16.51
C THR A 37 -2.02 -17.35 16.56
N GLU A 38 -2.58 -17.13 17.76
CA GLU A 38 -3.79 -16.32 17.96
C GLU A 38 -3.53 -14.85 17.63
N GLY A 39 -2.38 -14.30 18.02
CA GLY A 39 -1.96 -12.95 17.67
C GLY A 39 -1.86 -12.76 16.16
N THR A 40 -1.23 -13.73 15.48
CA THR A 40 -1.14 -13.73 14.01
C THR A 40 -2.53 -13.83 13.37
N LEU A 41 -3.42 -14.67 13.91
CA LEU A 41 -4.79 -14.82 13.43
C LEU A 41 -5.56 -13.50 13.52
N ARG A 42 -5.49 -12.81 14.67
CA ARG A 42 -6.12 -11.50 14.84
C ARG A 42 -5.61 -10.47 13.85
N VAL A 43 -4.29 -10.38 13.66
CA VAL A 43 -3.69 -9.46 12.67
C VAL A 43 -4.17 -9.80 11.26
N CYS A 44 -4.19 -11.07 10.88
CA CYS A 44 -4.69 -11.50 9.57
C CYS A 44 -6.19 -11.20 9.39
N ALA A 45 -7.00 -11.34 10.45
CA ALA A 45 -8.44 -11.09 10.40
C ALA A 45 -8.73 -9.60 10.22
N VAL A 46 -8.07 -8.75 11.02
CA VAL A 46 -8.15 -7.30 10.90
C VAL A 46 -7.69 -6.85 9.51
N MET A 47 -6.56 -7.36 9.03
CA MET A 47 -6.04 -7.03 7.70
C MET A 47 -7.03 -7.45 6.60
N GLY A 48 -7.57 -8.67 6.67
CA GLY A 48 -8.55 -9.17 5.71
C GLY A 48 -9.85 -8.37 5.72
N CYS A 49 -10.35 -8.00 6.90
CA CYS A 49 -11.53 -7.16 7.07
C CYS A 49 -11.31 -5.79 6.41
N ILE A 50 -10.22 -5.08 6.75
CA ILE A 50 -9.91 -3.77 6.19
C ILE A 50 -9.73 -3.84 4.66
N MET A 51 -9.05 -4.87 4.16
CA MET A 51 -8.87 -5.04 2.72
C MET A 51 -10.17 -5.37 1.99
N THR A 52 -11.13 -6.05 2.60
CA THR A 52 -12.42 -6.33 1.96
C THR A 52 -13.32 -5.10 1.99
N GLU A 53 -13.48 -4.49 3.17
CA GLU A 53 -14.29 -3.28 3.36
C GLU A 53 -13.82 -2.11 2.49
N ALA A 54 -12.50 -1.90 2.41
CA ALA A 54 -11.94 -0.85 1.57
C ALA A 54 -12.15 -1.13 0.08
N LEU A 55 -12.32 -2.38 -0.34
CA LEU A 55 -12.58 -2.75 -1.74
C LEU A 55 -14.03 -2.50 -2.14
N GLU A 56 -14.95 -2.65 -1.19
CA GLU A 56 -16.39 -2.42 -1.38
C GLU A 56 -16.74 -0.92 -1.34
N ASN A 57 -16.00 -0.14 -0.55
CA ASN A 57 -16.20 1.30 -0.40
C ASN A 57 -15.53 2.13 -1.50
N LYS A 58 -16.25 2.27 -2.62
CA LYS A 58 -15.79 2.95 -3.85
C LYS A 58 -15.33 4.41 -3.68
N SER A 59 -15.76 5.10 -2.62
CA SER A 59 -15.44 6.51 -2.34
C SER A 59 -14.03 6.73 -1.76
N VAL A 60 -13.42 5.71 -1.15
CA VAL A 60 -12.12 5.81 -0.46
C VAL A 60 -10.93 5.66 -1.42
N HIS A 61 -11.19 5.23 -2.65
CA HIS A 61 -10.14 4.92 -3.63
C HIS A 61 -9.50 6.12 -4.33
N PHE A 62 -9.91 7.37 -4.04
CA PHE A 62 -9.38 8.50 -4.79
C PHE A 62 -7.95 8.84 -4.32
N PRO A 63 -6.93 8.73 -5.18
CA PRO A 63 -5.58 9.13 -4.80
C PRO A 63 -5.54 10.64 -4.57
N LEU A 64 -4.96 11.07 -3.45
CA LEU A 64 -4.66 12.48 -3.20
C LEU A 64 -3.71 12.99 -4.30
N ARG A 65 -4.26 13.54 -5.38
CA ARG A 65 -3.46 14.18 -6.43
C ARG A 65 -2.92 15.49 -5.91
N SER A 66 -1.60 15.55 -5.71
CA SER A 66 -0.93 16.83 -5.55
C SER A 66 -0.93 17.58 -6.89
N LYS A 67 -1.51 18.79 -6.92
CA LYS A 67 -1.56 19.66 -8.11
C LYS A 67 -0.18 20.14 -8.58
N TYR A 68 0.85 20.03 -7.75
CA TYR A 68 2.21 20.53 -8.00
C TYR A 68 3.25 19.41 -7.87
N ASN A 69 3.08 18.35 -8.67
CA ASN A 69 3.92 17.16 -8.63
C ASN A 69 5.36 17.41 -9.16
N LYS A 70 6.19 18.11 -8.37
CA LYS A 70 7.66 18.12 -8.47
C LYS A 70 8.25 17.07 -7.54
N LEU A 71 7.90 15.82 -7.75
CA LEU A 71 8.38 14.71 -6.93
C LEU A 71 9.78 14.24 -7.36
N THR A 72 10.61 13.93 -6.36
CA THR A 72 11.90 13.24 -6.54
C THR A 72 11.70 11.89 -7.24
N ARG A 73 12.73 11.35 -7.88
CA ARG A 73 12.63 10.04 -8.59
C ARG A 73 12.14 8.92 -7.67
N LEU A 74 12.60 8.92 -6.41
CA LEU A 74 12.18 7.94 -5.41
C LEU A 74 10.70 8.05 -5.03
N SER A 75 10.19 9.27 -4.85
CA SER A 75 8.78 9.48 -4.48
C SER A 75 7.83 9.14 -5.62
N ARG A 76 8.24 9.34 -6.88
CA ARG A 76 7.53 8.79 -8.05
C ARG A 76 7.49 7.27 -8.04
N TYR A 77 8.64 6.62 -7.86
CA TYR A 77 8.70 5.16 -7.82
C TYR A 77 7.77 4.56 -6.74
N LEU A 78 7.74 5.16 -5.55
CA LEU A 78 6.84 4.72 -4.47
C LEU A 78 5.37 4.98 -4.78
N GLN A 79 5.02 6.08 -5.44
CA GLN A 79 3.64 6.36 -5.84
C GLN A 79 3.14 5.44 -6.94
N GLU A 80 4.03 4.98 -7.81
CA GLU A 80 3.71 4.08 -8.91
C GLU A 80 3.69 2.61 -8.47
N ASN A 81 4.26 2.29 -7.31
CA ASN A 81 4.26 0.94 -6.78
C ASN A 81 2.86 0.56 -6.24
N PRO A 82 2.23 -0.50 -6.77
CA PRO A 82 0.87 -0.87 -6.40
C PRO A 82 0.74 -1.31 -4.94
N SER A 83 1.78 -1.89 -4.33
CA SER A 83 1.78 -2.24 -2.90
C SER A 83 1.78 -0.99 -2.03
N CYS A 84 2.52 0.05 -2.42
CA CYS A 84 2.52 1.34 -1.72
C CYS A 84 1.18 2.07 -1.87
N LEU A 85 0.58 2.01 -3.06
CA LEU A 85 -0.77 2.53 -3.29
C LEU A 85 -1.81 1.82 -2.41
N LEU A 86 -1.75 0.50 -2.34
CA LEU A 86 -2.62 -0.28 -1.47
C LEU A 86 -2.47 0.14 -0.01
N CYS A 87 -1.23 0.27 0.49
CA CYS A 87 -0.98 0.75 1.85
C CYS A 87 -1.60 2.12 2.12
N ASN A 88 -1.45 3.07 1.18
CA ASN A 88 -2.04 4.40 1.31
C ASN A 88 -3.57 4.38 1.34
N ILE A 89 -4.21 3.57 0.48
CA ILE A 89 -5.67 3.43 0.43
C ILE A 89 -6.19 2.87 1.75
N LEU A 90 -5.57 1.79 2.26
CA LEU A 90 -5.98 1.15 3.51
C LEU A 90 -5.75 2.05 4.72
N HIS A 91 -4.66 2.81 4.72
CA HIS A 91 -4.42 3.83 5.74
C HIS A 91 -5.49 4.93 5.72
N HIS A 92 -5.89 5.39 4.53
CA HIS A 92 -6.96 6.37 4.39
C HIS A 92 -8.31 5.83 4.83
N TYR A 93 -8.61 4.56 4.50
CA TYR A 93 -9.79 3.86 5.00
C TYR A 93 -9.81 3.84 6.54
N LEU A 94 -8.70 3.44 7.18
CA LEU A 94 -8.63 3.40 8.65
C LEU A 94 -8.90 4.74 9.32
N HIS A 95 -8.51 5.85 8.68
CA HIS A 95 -8.80 7.18 9.21
C HIS A 95 -10.29 7.57 9.09
N GLN A 96 -11.03 6.99 8.14
CA GLN A 96 -12.45 7.27 7.94
C GLN A 96 -13.38 6.22 8.55
N ALA A 97 -12.87 5.01 8.79
CA ALA A 97 -13.65 3.86 9.20
C ALA A 97 -14.13 3.98 10.65
N THR A 98 -15.32 3.46 10.90
CA THR A 98 -15.83 3.22 12.25
C THR A 98 -15.25 1.92 12.79
N PHE A 99 -14.40 2.01 13.83
CA PHE A 99 -13.72 0.85 14.42
C PHE A 99 -14.67 -0.28 14.88
N SER A 100 -15.93 0.03 15.17
CA SER A 100 -16.97 -0.95 15.54
C SER A 100 -17.18 -2.05 14.50
N ILE A 101 -17.12 -1.73 13.20
CA ILE A 101 -17.32 -2.72 12.13
C ILE A 101 -16.16 -3.71 12.11
N ILE A 102 -14.93 -3.20 12.30
CA ILE A 102 -13.72 -4.02 12.35
C ILE A 102 -13.74 -4.90 13.60
N GLU A 103 -14.12 -4.35 14.75
CA GLU A 103 -14.22 -5.07 16.01
C GLU A 103 -15.25 -6.19 15.94
N GLU A 104 -16.47 -5.92 15.47
CA GLU A 104 -17.53 -6.92 15.33
C GLU A 104 -17.12 -8.07 14.39
N ALA A 105 -16.52 -7.74 13.24
CA ALA A 105 -16.07 -8.75 12.29
C ALA A 105 -14.92 -9.62 12.84
N THR A 106 -14.05 -9.05 13.69
CA THR A 106 -12.81 -9.72 14.16
C THR A 106 -12.93 -10.35 15.55
N MET A 107 -13.94 -9.98 16.34
CA MET A 107 -14.25 -10.62 17.62
C MET A 107 -15.24 -11.79 17.49
N SER A 108 -15.82 -12.00 16.30
CA SER A 108 -16.72 -13.14 16.08
C SER A 108 -15.98 -14.48 16.22
N ASP A 109 -16.56 -15.42 16.97
CA ASP A 109 -16.02 -16.79 17.17
C ASP A 109 -16.00 -17.63 15.86
N GLY A 110 -16.47 -17.07 14.74
CA GLY A 110 -16.56 -17.71 13.43
C GLY A 110 -15.36 -17.50 12.51
N LEU A 111 -14.24 -16.96 12.99
CA LEU A 111 -13.06 -16.72 12.15
C LEU A 111 -12.50 -18.03 11.56
N PRO A 112 -12.14 -18.04 10.27
CA PRO A 112 -11.56 -19.22 9.65
C PRO A 112 -10.16 -19.50 10.22
N ALA A 113 -9.74 -20.77 10.17
CA ALA A 113 -8.42 -21.19 10.63
C ALA A 113 -7.28 -20.36 10.00
N LEU A 114 -6.21 -20.11 10.77
CA LEU A 114 -5.08 -19.24 10.38
C LEU A 114 -4.53 -19.55 8.98
N VAL A 115 -4.40 -20.84 8.63
CA VAL A 115 -3.89 -21.27 7.32
C VAL A 115 -4.81 -20.87 6.17
N THR A 116 -6.12 -20.94 6.38
CA THR A 116 -7.14 -20.54 5.42
C THR A 116 -7.14 -19.04 5.26
N LEU A 117 -7.08 -18.32 6.38
CA LEU A 117 -7.05 -16.86 6.40
C LEU A 117 -5.81 -16.29 5.69
N LYS A 118 -4.62 -16.87 5.94
CA LYS A 118 -3.38 -16.50 5.22
C LYS A 118 -3.51 -16.69 3.71
N LYS A 119 -4.09 -17.80 3.27
CA LYS A 119 -4.33 -18.05 1.83
C LYS A 119 -5.32 -17.05 1.25
N GLY A 120 -6.41 -16.77 1.97
CA GLY A 120 -7.39 -15.75 1.60
C GLY A 120 -6.77 -14.37 1.45
N LEU A 121 -5.90 -13.98 2.38
CA LEU A 121 -5.21 -12.69 2.33
C LEU A 121 -4.27 -12.56 1.13
N ILE A 122 -3.57 -13.63 0.74
CA ILE A 122 -2.75 -13.65 -0.48
C ILE A 122 -3.62 -13.48 -1.73
N ALA A 123 -4.76 -14.19 -1.79
CA ALA A 123 -5.70 -14.05 -2.89
C ALA A 123 -6.28 -12.63 -2.96
N LEU A 124 -6.62 -12.06 -1.81
CA LEU A 124 -7.14 -10.70 -1.70
C LEU A 124 -6.09 -9.67 -2.12
N ALA A 125 -4.83 -9.81 -1.70
CA ALA A 125 -3.73 -8.96 -2.14
C ALA A 125 -3.54 -9.01 -3.66
N ARG A 126 -3.67 -10.19 -4.28
CA ARG A 126 -3.66 -10.34 -5.75
C ARG A 126 -4.85 -9.66 -6.41
N GLN A 127 -6.04 -9.77 -5.82
CA GLN A 127 -7.23 -9.10 -6.30
C GLN A 127 -7.07 -7.58 -6.27
N TRP A 128 -6.53 -7.05 -5.17
CA TRP A 128 -6.17 -5.63 -5.04
C TRP A 128 -5.13 -5.19 -6.07
N MET A 129 -4.08 -5.97 -6.26
CA MET A 129 -3.07 -5.72 -7.28
C MET A 129 -3.72 -5.57 -8.67
N LYS A 130 -4.58 -6.52 -9.04
CA LYS A 130 -5.31 -6.49 -10.31
C LYS A 130 -6.24 -5.26 -10.37
N PHE A 131 -6.97 -4.98 -9.30
CA PHE A 131 -7.88 -3.84 -9.23
C PHE A 131 -7.15 -2.50 -9.40
N ILE A 132 -6.04 -2.30 -8.71
CA ILE A 132 -5.22 -1.08 -8.80
C ILE A 132 -4.66 -0.90 -10.22
N VAL A 133 -4.14 -1.97 -10.83
CA VAL A 133 -3.55 -1.90 -12.18
C VAL A 133 -4.61 -1.66 -13.26
N VAL A 134 -5.78 -2.29 -13.12
CA VAL A 134 -6.84 -2.24 -14.13
C VAL A 134 -7.67 -0.96 -14.03
N THR A 135 -7.84 -0.39 -12.83
CA THR A 135 -8.74 0.75 -12.62
C THR A 135 -8.11 2.06 -13.15
N PRO A 136 -8.76 2.75 -14.12
CA PRO A 136 -8.20 3.95 -14.75
C PRO A 136 -7.92 5.10 -13.78
N ALA A 137 -8.61 5.17 -12.63
CA ALA A 137 -8.41 6.20 -11.62
C ALA A 137 -6.97 6.25 -11.09
N PHE A 138 -6.28 5.10 -11.04
CA PHE A 138 -4.89 4.98 -10.56
C PHE A 138 -3.86 5.26 -11.67
N LYS A 139 -4.26 5.20 -12.95
CA LYS A 139 -3.37 5.49 -14.10
C LYS A 139 -2.86 6.93 -14.14
N GLY A 140 -3.48 7.84 -13.39
CA GLY A 140 -2.98 9.22 -13.24
C GLY A 140 -1.87 9.39 -12.20
N VAL A 141 -1.57 8.36 -11.41
CA VAL A 141 -0.39 8.31 -10.52
C VAL A 141 0.82 7.74 -11.26
N SER A 142 0.60 6.80 -12.19
CA SER A 142 1.58 6.42 -13.23
C SER A 142 1.66 7.52 -14.28
N LEU A 143 2.46 8.55 -14.01
CA LEU A 143 2.63 9.68 -14.92
C LEU A 143 3.39 9.23 -16.19
N HIS A 144 2.69 8.59 -17.13
CA HIS A 144 3.09 8.51 -18.52
C HIS A 144 2.13 9.34 -19.37
N ARG A 145 2.05 10.63 -19.07
CA ARG A 145 1.85 11.62 -20.13
C ARG A 145 3.20 12.32 -20.28
N PRO A 146 3.93 12.12 -21.39
CA PRO A 146 4.95 13.08 -21.77
C PRO A 146 4.27 14.43 -21.75
N THR A 147 4.75 15.31 -20.89
CA THR A 147 4.42 16.73 -20.92
C THR A 147 4.57 17.14 -22.38
N GLN A 148 3.45 17.32 -23.09
CA GLN A 148 3.50 18.12 -24.29
C GLN A 148 4.11 19.44 -23.83
N PRO A 149 5.21 19.89 -24.44
CA PRO A 149 5.80 21.15 -24.05
C PRO A 149 4.69 22.18 -24.24
N ILE A 150 4.23 22.73 -23.11
CA ILE A 150 3.50 23.98 -23.11
C ILE A 150 4.47 24.93 -23.81
N LYS A 151 4.20 25.24 -25.08
CA LYS A 151 4.77 26.40 -25.74
C LYS A 151 4.36 27.55 -24.84
N LEU A 152 5.29 27.97 -23.99
CA LEU A 152 5.25 29.24 -23.32
C LEU A 152 5.25 30.25 -24.46
N GLN A 153 4.06 30.68 -24.90
CA GLN A 153 3.96 31.92 -25.64
C GLN A 153 4.44 32.98 -24.66
N SER A 154 5.70 33.36 -24.80
CA SER A 154 6.19 34.65 -24.32
C SER A 154 5.38 35.70 -25.06
N THR A 155 4.25 36.10 -24.46
CA THR A 155 3.64 37.40 -24.71
C THR A 155 4.68 38.44 -24.31
N VAL A 156 5.46 38.87 -25.31
CA VAL A 156 6.22 40.11 -25.27
C VAL A 156 5.21 41.24 -25.48
N HIS A 157 4.91 41.95 -24.40
CA HIS A 157 4.43 43.33 -24.35
C HIS A 157 5.35 43.98 -23.31
N GLN A 158 6.04 45.09 -23.51
CA GLN A 158 5.84 46.35 -24.25
C GLN A 158 7.18 46.74 -24.91
N GLU A 159 7.25 47.56 -25.96
CA GLU A 159 7.08 49.03 -25.99
C GLU A 159 6.55 49.44 -27.39
N GLN A 160 5.38 50.08 -27.50
CA GLN A 160 5.17 51.54 -27.56
C GLN A 160 5.93 52.24 -28.70
N GLU A 161 5.27 52.41 -29.85
CA GLU A 161 5.46 53.58 -30.74
C GLU A 161 4.14 53.97 -31.41
N ASP A 162 3.73 55.21 -31.16
CA ASP A 162 2.73 55.98 -31.89
C ASP A 162 3.36 56.53 -33.19
N GLY A 163 2.66 56.46 -34.34
CA GLY A 163 3.02 57.32 -35.48
C GLY A 163 2.68 56.84 -36.89
N LEU A 164 1.49 57.20 -37.37
CA LEU A 164 1.18 57.81 -38.68
C LEU A 164 1.78 57.26 -40.02
N GLY A 165 0.88 56.92 -40.94
CA GLY A 165 1.07 56.92 -42.42
C GLY A 165 1.75 55.66 -42.98
N LEU A 166 1.52 55.18 -44.20
CA LEU A 166 0.83 55.68 -45.39
C LEU A 166 0.74 54.45 -46.36
N ASP A 167 -0.32 54.41 -47.16
CA ASP A 167 -0.52 53.68 -48.43
C ASP A 167 0.66 52.88 -49.06
N ASN A 168 0.41 51.64 -49.51
CA ASN A 168 0.61 51.29 -50.93
C ASN A 168 0.00 49.94 -51.34
N VAL A 169 -0.35 49.93 -52.63
CA VAL A 169 -1.06 48.96 -53.46
C VAL A 169 -0.13 47.87 -54.03
N GLY A 170 -0.71 46.70 -54.35
CA GLY A 170 -0.16 45.72 -55.32
C GLY A 170 -0.15 44.31 -54.74
N GLY A 171 -0.82 43.29 -55.28
CA GLY A 171 -1.21 43.03 -56.66
C GLY A 171 -0.57 41.70 -57.10
N LEU A 172 -1.37 40.88 -57.79
CA LEU A 172 -1.03 39.71 -58.61
C LEU A 172 -1.08 38.29 -58.00
N GLN A 173 -2.11 37.60 -58.50
CA GLN A 173 -2.19 36.16 -58.81
C GLN A 173 -0.94 35.62 -59.50
N SER A 174 -0.68 34.32 -59.35
CA SER A 174 -0.46 33.39 -60.49
C SER A 174 -0.45 31.94 -59.99
N ASP A 175 -1.34 31.15 -60.58
CA ASP A 175 -1.28 29.69 -60.66
C ASP A 175 -0.02 29.23 -61.42
N THR A 176 0.52 28.05 -61.11
CA THR A 176 1.06 27.11 -62.12
C THR A 176 1.42 25.74 -61.51
N SER A 177 0.82 24.73 -62.14
CA SER A 177 1.11 23.29 -62.26
C SER A 177 2.58 22.86 -62.32
N ALA A 178 2.91 21.67 -61.77
CA ALA A 178 3.58 20.59 -62.52
C ALA A 178 3.76 19.32 -61.67
N ASP A 179 3.46 18.19 -62.32
CA ASP A 179 3.59 16.80 -61.91
C ASP A 179 5.05 16.30 -61.99
N GLY A 180 5.37 15.21 -61.29
CA GLY A 180 6.66 14.51 -61.31
C GLY A 180 6.76 13.39 -60.29
#